data_AF-A0A534AMU4-F1
#
_entry.id   AF-A0A534AMU4-F1
#
_cell.length_a   1.000
_cell.length_b   1.000
_cell.length_c   1.000
_cell.angle_alpha   90.00
_cell.angle_beta   90.00
_cell.angle_gamma   90.00
#
_symmetry.space_group_name_H-M   'P 1'
#
loop_
_entity.id
_entity.type
_entity.pdbx_description
1 polymer ?
#
loop_
_entity_poly.entity_id
_entity_poly.type
_entity_poly.pdbx_seq_one_letter_code
_entity_poly.pdbx_strand_id
1 'polypeptide(L)'
;RGLLDDRRFAEGYAAVRAVRGRGPARLDRDLLAQGVERRTAEDAVRRALDEEGIDPDLEARAVAVKRASQLDGLPVPVRKRRLLAFLVRRGYPTPQVKELVQELCG
;
A
#
# COMPACT_ATOMS: atom_id res chain seq x y z
N ARG A 1 24.20 2.54 -22.96
CA ARG A 1 23.80 1.12 -22.83
C ARG A 1 23.43 0.91 -21.36
N GLY A 2 22.15 1.03 -21.01
CA GLY A 2 21.66 1.02 -19.62
C GLY A 2 20.16 0.71 -19.51
N LEU A 3 19.61 0.04 -20.52
CA LEU A 3 18.19 -0.35 -20.62
C LEU A 3 17.99 -1.72 -19.95
N LEU A 4 18.46 -1.88 -18.71
CA LEU A 4 17.82 -2.89 -17.86
C LEU A 4 16.43 -2.29 -17.64
N ASP A 5 15.46 -2.83 -18.36
CA ASP A 5 14.12 -2.31 -18.60
C ASP A 5 13.46 -1.79 -17.31
N ASP A 6 13.68 -0.50 -16.99
CA ASP A 6 13.21 0.13 -15.75
C ASP A 6 11.70 -0.04 -15.59
N ARG A 7 10.98 -0.09 -16.72
CA ARG A 7 9.55 -0.37 -16.77
C ARG A 7 9.25 -1.80 -16.33
N ARG A 8 9.87 -2.80 -16.96
CA ARG A 8 9.67 -4.22 -16.58
C ARG A 8 10.14 -4.51 -15.16
N PHE A 9 11.23 -3.90 -14.72
CA PHE A 9 11.66 -3.95 -13.33
C PHE A 9 10.58 -3.37 -12.40
N ALA A 10 10.08 -2.17 -12.71
CA ALA A 10 9.08 -1.50 -11.89
C ALA A 10 7.75 -2.26 -11.82
N GLU A 11 7.27 -2.78 -12.96
CA GLU A 11 6.03 -3.58 -13.05
C GLU A 11 6.16 -4.84 -12.18
N GLY A 12 7.24 -5.61 -12.34
CA GLY A 12 7.49 -6.81 -11.51
C GLY A 12 7.74 -6.48 -10.03
N TYR A 13 8.42 -5.38 -9.73
CA TYR A 13 8.63 -4.90 -8.37
C TYR A 13 7.32 -4.57 -7.67
N ALA A 14 6.41 -3.90 -8.38
CA ALA A 14 5.10 -3.50 -7.90
C ALA A 14 4.19 -4.71 -7.71
N ALA A 15 4.06 -5.59 -8.70
CA ALA A 15 3.19 -6.77 -8.65
C ALA A 15 3.45 -7.65 -7.41
N VAL A 16 4.71 -8.05 -7.20
CA VAL A 16 5.11 -8.90 -6.06
C VAL A 16 4.78 -8.28 -4.71
N ARG A 17 4.80 -6.95 -4.62
CA ARG A 17 4.58 -6.22 -3.36
C ARG A 17 3.13 -5.80 -3.16
N ALA A 18 2.40 -5.51 -4.24
CA ALA A 18 0.98 -5.21 -4.23
C ALA A 18 0.19 -6.41 -3.66
N VAL A 19 0.47 -7.63 -4.16
CA VAL A 19 -0.10 -8.90 -3.64
C VAL A 19 0.21 -9.13 -2.14
N ARG A 20 1.22 -8.46 -1.60
CA ARG A 20 1.59 -8.51 -0.16
C ARG A 20 0.99 -7.35 0.66
N GLY A 21 0.03 -6.61 0.11
CA GLY A 21 -0.66 -5.51 0.77
C GLY A 21 0.20 -4.24 0.93
N ARG A 22 1.05 -3.94 -0.07
CA ARG A 22 1.70 -2.62 -0.18
C ARG A 22 0.81 -1.70 -1.02
N GLY A 23 0.48 -0.54 -0.44
CA GLY A 23 -0.32 0.47 -1.11
C GLY A 23 0.49 1.25 -2.16
N PRO A 24 -0.19 1.89 -3.13
CA PRO A 24 0.43 2.54 -4.29
C PRO A 24 1.53 3.54 -3.90
N ALA A 25 1.24 4.46 -2.96
CA ALA A 25 2.20 5.50 -2.58
C ALA A 25 3.49 4.95 -1.95
N ARG A 26 3.45 3.75 -1.35
CA ARG A 26 4.67 3.09 -0.87
C ARG A 26 5.48 2.54 -2.05
N LEU A 27 4.81 1.92 -3.02
CA LEU A 27 5.44 1.36 -4.20
C LEU A 27 6.10 2.46 -5.04
N ASP A 28 5.40 3.56 -5.29
CA ASP A 28 5.94 4.73 -6.00
C ASP A 28 7.21 5.25 -5.32
N ARG A 29 7.16 5.48 -4.01
CA ARG A 29 8.32 5.95 -3.24
C ARG A 29 9.48 4.96 -3.30
N ASP A 30 9.19 3.67 -3.19
CA ASP A 30 10.23 2.65 -3.21
C ASP A 30 10.91 2.59 -4.59
N LEU A 31 10.16 2.70 -5.69
CA LEU A 31 10.70 2.75 -7.06
C LEU A 31 11.51 4.01 -7.33
N LEU A 32 11.01 5.17 -6.89
CA LEU A 32 11.76 6.44 -6.95
C LEU A 32 13.10 6.32 -6.20
N ALA A 33 13.12 5.66 -5.04
CA ALA A 33 14.34 5.43 -4.28
C ALA A 33 15.30 4.43 -4.95
N GLN A 34 14.82 3.60 -5.88
CA GLN A 34 15.65 2.74 -6.74
C GLN A 34 16.15 3.48 -8.00
N GLY A 35 15.76 4.74 -8.21
CA GLY A 35 16.16 5.54 -9.36
C GLY A 35 15.22 5.45 -10.56
N VAL A 36 14.06 4.79 -10.44
CA VAL A 36 13.04 4.76 -11.49
C VAL A 36 12.44 6.15 -11.64
N GLU A 37 12.30 6.61 -12.88
CA GLU A 37 11.66 7.90 -13.18
C GLU A 37 10.19 7.91 -12.70
N ARG A 38 9.71 9.08 -12.25
CA ARG A 38 8.40 9.20 -11.58
C ARG A 38 7.23 8.68 -12.40
N ARG A 39 7.09 9.11 -13.65
CA ARG A 39 5.99 8.65 -14.51
C ARG A 39 6.09 7.15 -14.77
N THR A 40 7.31 6.65 -14.99
CA THR A 40 7.56 5.21 -15.16
C THR A 40 7.15 4.41 -13.92
N ALA A 41 7.44 4.91 -12.72
CA ALA A 41 7.04 4.28 -11.46
C ALA A 41 5.51 4.28 -11.29
N GLU A 42 4.87 5.45 -11.44
CA GLU A 42 3.41 5.60 -11.29
C GLU A 42 2.65 4.72 -12.31
N ASP A 43 3.11 4.67 -13.56
CA ASP A 43 2.51 3.84 -14.61
C ASP A 43 2.70 2.34 -14.33
N ALA A 44 3.90 1.94 -13.87
CA ALA A 44 4.18 0.56 -13.54
C ALA A 44 3.36 0.07 -12.33
N VAL A 45 3.19 0.91 -11.30
CA VAL A 45 2.38 0.59 -10.13
C VAL A 45 0.92 0.43 -10.52
N ARG A 46 0.37 1.37 -11.30
CA ARG A 46 -1.00 1.29 -11.82
C ARG A 46 -1.23 0.01 -12.63
N ARG A 47 -0.36 -0.29 -13.60
CA ARG A 47 -0.49 -1.51 -14.42
C ARG A 47 -0.39 -2.78 -13.59
N ALA A 48 0.55 -2.85 -12.67
CA ALA A 48 0.69 -4.02 -11.81
C ALA A 48 -0.56 -4.26 -10.95
N LEU A 49 -1.21 -3.20 -10.47
CA LEU A 49 -2.48 -3.32 -9.73
C LEU A 49 -3.61 -3.81 -10.65
N ASP A 50 -3.72 -3.24 -11.85
CA ASP A 50 -4.73 -3.63 -12.84
C ASP A 50 -4.56 -5.10 -13.28
N GLU A 51 -3.32 -5.53 -13.58
CA GLU A 51 -2.98 -6.88 -14.01
C GLU A 51 -3.22 -7.93 -12.92
N GLU A 52 -2.92 -7.60 -11.66
CA GLU A 52 -3.17 -8.47 -10.51
C GLU A 52 -4.63 -8.40 -10.03
N GLY A 53 -5.47 -7.56 -10.64
CA GLY A 53 -6.88 -7.37 -10.26
C GLY A 53 -7.05 -6.77 -8.85
N ILE A 54 -6.08 -5.97 -8.40
CA ILE A 54 -6.05 -5.39 -7.06
C ILE A 54 -6.67 -3.99 -7.11
N ASP A 55 -7.85 -3.85 -6.52
CA ASP A 55 -8.39 -2.55 -6.13
C ASP A 55 -7.69 -2.09 -4.82
N PRO A 56 -6.93 -0.99 -4.84
CA PRO A 56 -6.22 -0.51 -3.65
C PRO A 56 -7.13 -0.21 -2.46
N ASP A 57 -8.38 0.18 -2.70
CA ASP A 57 -9.31 0.57 -1.65
C ASP A 57 -9.92 -0.65 -0.97
N LEU A 58 -10.29 -1.67 -1.76
CA LEU A 58 -10.74 -2.96 -1.23
C LEU A 58 -9.60 -3.65 -0.46
N GLU A 59 -8.38 -3.62 -1.00
CA GLU A 59 -7.21 -4.20 -0.35
C GLU A 59 -6.84 -3.46 0.94
N ALA A 60 -6.90 -2.12 0.95
CA ALA A 60 -6.69 -1.32 2.16
C ALA A 60 -7.65 -1.73 3.29
N ARG A 61 -8.94 -1.89 2.96
CA ARG A 61 -9.97 -2.35 3.89
C ARG A 61 -9.69 -3.76 4.40
N ALA A 62 -9.41 -4.72 3.51
CA ALA A 62 -9.12 -6.11 3.88
C ALA A 62 -7.91 -6.20 4.83
N VAL A 63 -6.84 -5.48 4.51
CA VAL A 63 -5.64 -5.38 5.34
C VAL A 63 -5.94 -4.70 6.68
N ALA A 64 -6.78 -3.66 6.69
CA ALA A 64 -7.18 -2.96 7.91
C ALA A 64 -8.01 -3.87 8.84
N VAL A 65 -9.00 -4.58 8.32
CA VAL A 65 -9.84 -5.53 9.08
C VAL A 65 -8.99 -6.61 9.72
N LYS A 66 -8.12 -7.25 8.93
CA LYS A 66 -7.20 -8.28 9.44
C LYS A 66 -6.27 -7.75 10.51
N ARG A 67 -5.81 -6.49 10.38
CA ARG A 67 -4.94 -5.90 11.40
C ARG A 67 -5.70 -5.47 12.65
N ALA A 68 -6.93 -4.97 12.51
CA ALA A 68 -7.76 -4.54 13.63
C ALA A 68 -8.05 -5.69 14.59
N SER A 69 -8.40 -6.88 14.07
CA SER A 69 -8.64 -8.07 14.91
C SER A 69 -7.41 -8.53 15.69
N GLN A 70 -6.20 -8.35 15.12
CA GLN A 70 -4.94 -8.63 15.83
C GLN A 70 -4.62 -7.62 16.95
N LEU A 71 -5.38 -6.54 17.05
CA LEU A 71 -5.24 -5.49 18.07
C LEU A 71 -6.35 -5.57 19.12
N ASP A 72 -7.20 -6.60 19.08
CA ASP A 72 -8.26 -6.79 20.06
C ASP A 72 -7.69 -6.98 21.47
N GLY A 73 -8.43 -6.51 22.47
CA GLY A 73 -8.00 -6.45 23.87
C GLY A 73 -7.12 -5.25 24.25
N LEU A 74 -6.66 -4.44 23.28
CA LEU A 74 -5.99 -3.18 23.56
C LEU A 74 -7.00 -2.04 23.81
N PRO A 75 -6.65 -1.02 24.62
CA PRO A 75 -7.47 0.18 24.75
C PRO A 75 -7.71 0.86 23.40
N VAL A 76 -8.91 1.40 23.18
CA VAL A 76 -9.32 2.05 21.92
C VAL A 76 -8.29 3.07 21.39
N PRO A 77 -7.74 4.00 22.19
CA PRO A 77 -6.72 4.93 21.70
C PRO A 77 -5.46 4.24 21.17
N VAL A 78 -5.08 3.11 21.77
CA VAL A 78 -3.92 2.31 21.35
C VAL A 78 -4.21 1.57 20.05
N ARG A 79 -5.41 0.99 19.90
CA ARG A 79 -5.87 0.34 18.65
C ARG A 79 -5.82 1.32 17.48
N LYS A 80 -6.46 2.49 17.63
CA LYS A 80 -6.50 3.55 16.59
C LYS A 80 -5.09 3.96 16.15
N ARG A 81 -4.21 4.29 17.10
CA ARG A 81 -2.83 4.70 16.80
C ARG A 81 -2.04 3.61 16.07
N ARG A 82 -2.15 2.35 16.51
CA ARG A 82 -1.40 1.22 15.92
C ARG A 82 -1.89 0.87 14.53
N LEU A 83 -3.21 0.88 14.31
CA LEU A 83 -3.81 0.62 13.01
C LEU A 83 -3.47 1.71 11.99
N LEU A 84 -3.63 3.00 12.38
CA LEU A 84 -3.23 4.14 11.54
C LEU A 84 -1.76 4.04 11.12
N ALA A 85 -0.86 3.86 12.08
CA ALA A 85 0.57 3.80 11.80
C ALA A 85 0.94 2.60 10.91
N PHE A 86 0.23 1.48 11.05
CA PHE A 86 0.43 0.29 10.23
C PHE A 86 0.02 0.51 8.76
N LEU A 87 -1.12 1.15 8.52
CA LEU A 87 -1.64 1.42 7.18
C LEU A 87 -0.86 2.53 6.46
N VAL A 88 -0.48 3.60 7.18
CA VAL A 88 0.39 4.66 6.64
C VAL A 88 1.75 4.09 6.21
N ARG A 89 2.36 3.21 7.02
CA ARG A 89 3.63 2.56 6.63
C ARG A 89 3.48 1.62 5.44
N ARG A 90 2.27 1.12 5.18
CA ARG A 90 1.96 0.32 3.99
C ARG A 90 1.78 1.17 2.74
N GLY A 91 1.56 2.48 2.87
CA GLY A 91 1.42 3.39 1.74
C GLY A 91 -0.02 3.62 1.29
N TYR A 92 -1.00 3.33 2.13
CA TYR A 92 -2.38 3.69 1.83
C TYR A 92 -2.64 5.19 2.10
N PRO A 93 -3.46 5.87 1.28
CA PRO A 93 -3.76 7.29 1.43
C PRO A 93 -4.30 7.65 2.82
N THR A 94 -3.79 8.74 3.41
CA THR A 94 -4.13 9.13 4.79
C THR A 94 -5.64 9.41 5.00
N PRO A 95 -6.37 10.08 4.08
CA PRO A 95 -7.81 10.28 4.25
C PRO A 95 -8.58 8.97 4.44
N GLN A 96 -8.41 8.03 3.50
CA GLN A 96 -9.01 6.70 3.55
C GLN A 96 -8.62 5.92 4.81
N VAL A 97 -7.33 5.93 5.18
CA VAL A 97 -6.85 5.22 6.37
C VAL A 97 -7.49 5.77 7.64
N LYS A 98 -7.69 7.09 7.75
CA LYS A 98 -8.37 7.69 8.92
C LYS A 98 -9.80 7.20 9.03
N GLU A 99 -10.54 7.11 7.93
CA GLU A 99 -11.91 6.60 7.90
C GLU A 99 -11.97 5.14 8.36
N LEU A 100 -11.14 4.26 7.77
CA LEU A 100 -11.06 2.85 8.18
C LEU A 100 -10.71 2.68 9.67
N VAL A 101 -9.82 3.53 10.20
CA VAL A 101 -9.45 3.49 11.62
C VAL A 101 -10.63 3.88 12.52
N GLN A 102 -11.43 4.87 12.12
CA GLN A 102 -12.62 5.24 12.89
C GLN A 102 -13.69 4.16 12.80
N GLU A 103 -13.89 3.55 11.63
CA GLU A 103 -14.87 2.48 11.45
C GLU A 103 -14.53 1.23 12.27
N LEU A 104 -13.27 0.78 12.25
CA LEU A 104 -12.86 -0.52 12.81
C LEU A 104 -12.46 -0.48 14.29
N CYS A 105 -12.15 0.71 14.81
CA CYS A 105 -11.72 0.92 16.19
C CYS A 105 -12.55 1.98 16.92
N GLY A 106 -13.61 2.47 16.28
CA GLY A 106 -14.61 3.37 16.85
C GLY A 106 -15.39 2.74 17.98
#